data_AF-Q2HPG9-F1
#
_entry.id   AF-Q2HPG9-F1
#
_cell.length_a   1.000
_cell.length_b   1.000
_cell.length_c   1.000
_cell.angle_alpha   90.00
_cell.angle_beta   90.00
_cell.angle_gamma   90.00
#
_symmetry.space_group_name_H-M   'P 1'
#
loop_
_entity.id
_entity.type
_entity.pdbx_description
1 polymer ?
#
loop_
_entity_poly.entity_id
_entity_poly.type
_entity_poly.pdbx_seq_one_letter_code
_entity_poly.pdbx_strand_id
1 'polypeptide(L)'
;FADRMKNIGITNYLKISLQHALYLLHHGLLEDANRILTQAETWRYGEKSSSQEVLVNLIQAYKGLLQYYSWYKKKMELSKLDKDDYAYNTASQNMLIHSWKTSINLCTLIQIPGVWDPFVKSYIEMLEFYGDQDGAREVLNNYAYDEKFPSNPNAHVYLYNFLKREKAPREKLISVLKILYQIVPSHKLMLEFHRLLRKSDKE
;
A
#
# COMPACT_ATOMS: atom_id res chain seq x y z
N PHE A 1 23.25 -4.46 -36.04
CA PHE A 1 21.85 -3.99 -35.99
C PHE A 1 20.95 -4.99 -35.26
N ALA A 2 20.93 -6.27 -35.66
CA ALA A 2 20.19 -7.34 -34.98
C ALA A 2 20.53 -7.50 -33.48
N ASP A 3 21.82 -7.44 -33.09
CA ASP A 3 22.21 -7.48 -31.67
C ASP A 3 21.74 -6.27 -30.88
N ARG A 4 21.67 -5.08 -31.50
CA ARG A 4 21.10 -3.89 -30.85
C ARG A 4 19.59 -4.05 -30.65
N MET A 5 18.86 -4.61 -31.63
CA MET A 5 17.42 -4.92 -31.51
C MET A 5 17.13 -5.98 -30.44
N LYS A 6 17.94 -7.05 -30.38
CA LYS A 6 17.86 -8.09 -29.35
C LYS A 6 18.15 -7.53 -27.96
N ASN A 7 19.15 -6.66 -27.85
CA ASN A 7 19.50 -5.98 -26.60
C ASN A 7 18.40 -4.99 -26.17
N ILE A 8 17.74 -4.29 -27.11
CA ILE A 8 16.61 -3.39 -26.80
C ILE A 8 15.44 -4.15 -26.16
N GLY A 9 15.10 -5.33 -26.70
CA GLY A 9 14.06 -6.19 -26.13
C GLY A 9 14.43 -6.68 -24.73
N ILE A 10 15.69 -7.05 -24.52
CA ILE A 10 16.24 -7.48 -23.22
C ILE A 10 16.25 -6.32 -22.21
N THR A 11 16.63 -5.11 -22.62
CA THR A 11 16.65 -3.92 -21.74
C THR A 11 15.24 -3.42 -21.40
N ASN A 12 14.26 -3.61 -22.29
CA ASN A 12 12.89 -3.16 -22.10
C ASN A 12 11.96 -4.24 -21.53
N TYR A 13 12.45 -5.45 -21.30
CA TYR A 13 11.63 -6.58 -20.86
C TYR A 13 10.78 -6.25 -19.63
N LEU A 14 11.38 -5.65 -18.58
CA LEU A 14 10.65 -5.27 -17.37
C LEU A 14 9.51 -4.27 -17.65
N LYS A 15 9.77 -3.28 -18.53
CA LYS A 15 8.77 -2.27 -18.92
C LYS A 15 7.62 -2.90 -19.71
N ILE A 16 7.93 -3.76 -20.67
CA ILE A 16 6.93 -4.46 -21.50
C ILE A 16 6.08 -5.36 -20.61
N SER A 17 6.71 -6.13 -19.72
CA SER A 17 6.01 -7.01 -18.78
C SER A 17 5.09 -6.23 -17.84
N LEU A 18 5.54 -5.08 -17.32
CA LEU A 18 4.71 -4.22 -16.48
C LEU A 18 3.51 -3.67 -17.26
N GLN A 19 3.71 -3.15 -18.47
CA GLN A 19 2.62 -2.66 -19.33
C GLN A 19 1.61 -3.76 -19.66
N HIS A 20 2.08 -4.97 -19.98
CA HIS A 20 1.23 -6.11 -20.26
C HIS A 20 0.44 -6.54 -19.02
N ALA A 21 1.09 -6.60 -17.84
CA ALA A 21 0.40 -6.89 -16.59
C ALA A 21 -0.72 -5.87 -16.30
N LEU A 22 -0.47 -4.57 -16.50
CA LEU A 22 -1.48 -3.52 -16.33
C LEU A 22 -2.67 -3.69 -17.31
N TYR A 23 -2.39 -4.05 -18.56
CA TYR A 23 -3.43 -4.37 -19.54
C TYR A 23 -4.30 -5.55 -19.07
N LEU A 24 -3.67 -6.63 -18.60
CA LEU A 24 -4.37 -7.82 -18.09
C LEU A 24 -5.22 -7.49 -16.86
N LEU A 25 -4.68 -6.70 -15.92
CA LEU A 25 -5.42 -6.20 -14.75
C LEU A 25 -6.66 -5.42 -15.14
N HIS A 26 -6.55 -4.53 -16.14
CA HIS A 26 -7.68 -3.74 -16.63
C HIS A 26 -8.81 -4.61 -17.19
N HIS A 27 -8.48 -5.77 -17.75
CA HIS A 27 -9.45 -6.73 -18.31
C HIS A 27 -9.89 -7.81 -17.30
N GLY A 28 -9.49 -7.70 -16.04
CA GLY A 28 -9.85 -8.67 -14.99
C GLY A 28 -9.08 -10.00 -15.06
N LEU A 29 -8.05 -10.10 -15.89
CA LEU A 29 -7.22 -11.30 -16.06
C LEU A 29 -6.12 -11.35 -15.00
N LEU A 30 -6.52 -11.52 -13.74
CA LEU A 30 -5.63 -11.37 -12.57
C LEU A 30 -4.53 -12.43 -12.48
N GLU A 31 -4.85 -13.69 -12.77
CA GLU A 31 -3.88 -14.79 -12.71
C GLU A 31 -2.80 -14.65 -13.79
N ASP A 32 -3.20 -14.22 -14.99
CA ASP A 32 -2.28 -13.94 -16.08
C ASP A 32 -1.36 -12.76 -15.74
N ALA A 33 -1.90 -11.68 -15.16
CA ALA A 33 -1.12 -10.56 -14.69
C ALA A 33 -0.09 -10.99 -13.64
N ASN A 34 -0.51 -11.81 -12.66
CA ASN A 34 0.38 -12.33 -11.61
C ASN A 34 1.51 -13.20 -12.19
N ARG A 35 1.20 -14.03 -13.20
CA ARG A 35 2.18 -14.86 -13.89
C ARG A 35 3.24 -14.01 -14.60
N ILE A 36 2.81 -12.98 -15.34
CA ILE A 36 3.73 -12.06 -16.03
C ILE A 36 4.62 -11.33 -15.03
N LEU A 37 4.07 -10.79 -13.94
CA LEU A 37 4.84 -10.08 -12.92
C LEU A 37 5.84 -11.00 -12.21
N THR A 38 5.45 -12.25 -11.93
CA THR A 38 6.33 -13.24 -11.31
C THR A 38 7.51 -13.62 -12.22
N GLN A 39 7.27 -13.77 -13.52
CA GLN A 39 8.34 -14.01 -14.50
C GLN A 39 9.24 -12.78 -14.69
N ALA A 40 8.68 -11.57 -14.57
CA ALA A 40 9.44 -10.34 -14.70
C ALA A 40 10.37 -10.09 -13.49
N GLU A 41 9.91 -10.42 -12.28
CA GLU A 41 10.69 -10.25 -11.05
C GLU A 41 11.96 -11.11 -11.03
N THR A 42 11.93 -12.33 -11.59
CA THR A 42 13.07 -13.24 -11.61
C THR A 42 14.09 -12.90 -12.70
N TRP A 43 13.79 -11.91 -13.55
CA TRP A 43 14.68 -11.51 -14.64
C TRP A 43 15.96 -10.85 -14.11
N ARG A 44 17.11 -11.46 -14.42
CA ARG A 44 18.44 -10.94 -14.06
C ARG A 44 19.28 -10.84 -15.35
N TYR A 45 19.46 -9.63 -15.86
CA TYR A 45 20.35 -9.40 -17.01
C TYR A 45 21.14 -8.10 -16.83
N GLY A 46 22.48 -8.22 -16.82
CA GLY A 46 23.41 -7.09 -16.71
C GLY A 46 23.49 -6.43 -15.34
N GLU A 47 24.31 -5.38 -15.24
CA GLU A 47 24.31 -4.47 -14.07
C GLU A 47 22.99 -3.70 -14.02
N LYS A 48 22.38 -3.64 -12.82
CA LYS A 48 21.11 -2.93 -12.62
C LYS A 48 21.33 -1.43 -12.75
N SER A 49 20.77 -0.82 -13.79
CA SER A 49 20.67 0.64 -13.84
C SER A 49 19.61 1.14 -12.84
N SER A 50 19.71 2.40 -12.41
CA SER A 50 18.71 3.04 -11.53
C SER A 50 17.29 2.99 -12.12
N SER A 51 17.16 3.11 -13.45
CA SER A 51 15.86 2.98 -14.13
C SER A 51 15.28 1.57 -14.07
N GLN A 52 16.13 0.54 -14.06
CA GLN A 52 15.69 -0.84 -13.91
C GLN A 52 15.24 -1.13 -12.47
N GLU A 53 15.91 -0.54 -11.47
CA GLU A 53 15.52 -0.66 -10.07
C GLU A 53 14.10 -0.13 -9.83
N VAL A 54 13.76 1.04 -10.39
CA VAL A 54 12.39 1.57 -10.34
C VAL A 54 11.38 0.61 -10.96
N LEU A 55 11.69 0.01 -12.11
CA LEU A 55 10.80 -0.96 -12.77
C LEU A 55 10.63 -2.24 -11.94
N VAL A 56 11.69 -2.72 -11.31
CA VAL A 56 11.63 -3.87 -10.39
C VAL A 56 10.73 -3.55 -9.20
N ASN A 57 10.91 -2.38 -8.58
CA ASN A 57 10.08 -1.94 -7.46
C ASN A 57 8.59 -1.88 -7.85
N LEU A 58 8.27 -1.35 -9.03
CA LEU A 58 6.90 -1.34 -9.54
C LEU A 58 6.35 -2.74 -9.80
N ILE A 59 7.14 -3.65 -10.38
CA ILE A 59 6.73 -5.05 -10.58
C ILE A 59 6.41 -5.71 -9.23
N GLN A 60 7.28 -5.53 -8.23
CA GLN A 60 7.08 -6.04 -6.87
C GLN A 60 5.86 -5.42 -6.21
N ALA A 61 5.63 -4.12 -6.41
CA ALA A 61 4.47 -3.40 -5.93
C ALA A 61 3.15 -4.00 -6.46
N TYR A 62 3.01 -4.08 -7.78
CA TYR A 62 1.79 -4.60 -8.40
C TYR A 62 1.56 -6.09 -8.11
N LYS A 63 2.63 -6.86 -7.98
CA LYS A 63 2.54 -8.24 -7.50
C LYS A 63 2.06 -8.30 -6.05
N GLY A 64 2.58 -7.43 -5.19
CA GLY A 64 2.13 -7.27 -3.79
C GLY A 64 0.64 -6.90 -3.70
N LEU A 65 0.13 -6.04 -4.57
CA LEU A 65 -1.31 -5.72 -4.63
C LEU A 65 -2.17 -6.91 -5.05
N LEU A 66 -1.72 -7.71 -6.03
CA LEU A 66 -2.43 -8.92 -6.42
C LEU A 66 -2.48 -9.93 -5.27
N GLN A 67 -1.37 -10.10 -4.56
CA GLN A 67 -1.31 -10.95 -3.38
C GLN A 67 -2.20 -10.42 -2.25
N TYR A 68 -2.23 -9.10 -2.04
CA TYR A 68 -3.15 -8.44 -1.11
C TYR A 68 -4.60 -8.70 -1.50
N TYR A 69 -4.95 -8.62 -2.78
CA TYR A 69 -6.30 -8.89 -3.25
C TYR A 69 -6.72 -10.35 -3.00
N SER A 70 -5.82 -11.31 -3.25
CA SER A 70 -6.05 -12.72 -2.89
C SER A 70 -6.22 -12.91 -1.39
N TRP A 71 -5.42 -12.21 -0.57
CA TRP A 71 -5.58 -12.20 0.89
C TRP A 71 -6.91 -11.60 1.33
N TYR A 72 -7.33 -10.49 0.73
CA TYR A 72 -8.58 -9.81 1.03
C TYR A 72 -9.79 -10.69 0.73
N LYS A 73 -9.78 -11.43 -0.40
CA LYS A 73 -10.81 -12.43 -0.70
C LYS A 73 -10.92 -13.49 0.40
N LYS A 74 -9.78 -14.05 0.82
CA LYS A 74 -9.74 -15.05 1.91
C LYS A 74 -10.22 -14.46 3.24
N LYS A 75 -9.86 -13.21 3.56
CA LYS A 75 -10.37 -12.48 4.73
C LYS A 75 -11.90 -12.36 4.69
N MET A 76 -12.48 -12.05 3.54
CA MET A 76 -13.93 -11.99 3.36
C MET A 76 -14.59 -13.36 3.52
N GLU A 77 -13.98 -14.43 3.00
CA GLU A 77 -14.46 -15.81 3.20
C GLU A 77 -14.40 -16.22 4.67
N LEU A 78 -13.30 -15.92 5.37
CA LEU A 78 -13.15 -16.18 6.81
C LEU A 78 -14.22 -15.48 7.65
N SER A 79 -14.60 -14.26 7.28
CA SER A 79 -15.64 -13.51 8.00
C SER A 79 -17.03 -14.15 7.97
N LYS A 80 -17.24 -15.13 7.08
CA LYS A 80 -18.49 -15.90 6.97
C LYS A 80 -18.49 -17.18 7.80
N LEU A 81 -17.33 -17.61 8.30
CA LEU A 81 -17.19 -18.82 9.12
C LEU A 81 -17.42 -18.47 10.59
N ASP A 82 -17.94 -19.45 11.35
CA ASP A 82 -18.02 -19.33 12.80
C ASP A 82 -16.61 -19.44 13.41
N LYS A 83 -16.32 -18.60 14.41
CA LYS A 83 -14.98 -18.53 15.04
C LYS A 83 -14.64 -19.81 15.80
N ASP A 84 -15.66 -20.56 16.23
CA ASP A 84 -15.50 -21.81 16.98
C ASP A 84 -15.34 -23.04 16.05
N ASP A 85 -15.43 -22.84 14.73
CA ASP A 85 -15.23 -23.90 13.75
C ASP A 85 -13.74 -24.27 13.60
N TYR A 86 -13.44 -25.56 13.59
CA TYR A 86 -12.12 -26.08 13.24
C TYR A 86 -11.65 -25.58 11.85
N ALA A 87 -12.60 -25.40 10.93
CA ALA A 87 -12.33 -24.84 9.61
C ALA A 87 -11.79 -23.40 9.68
N TYR A 88 -12.28 -22.58 10.62
CA TYR A 88 -11.80 -21.21 10.85
C TYR A 88 -10.35 -21.19 11.34
N ASN A 89 -10.00 -22.05 12.30
CA ASN A 89 -8.63 -22.15 12.83
C ASN A 89 -7.62 -22.58 11.75
N THR A 90 -8.00 -23.55 10.91
CA THR A 90 -7.12 -24.01 9.82
C THR A 90 -6.97 -22.96 8.73
N ALA A 91 -8.07 -22.31 8.34
CA ALA A 91 -8.07 -21.27 7.31
C ALA A 91 -7.33 -20.00 7.76
N SER A 92 -7.44 -19.61 9.03
CA SER A 92 -6.73 -18.45 9.59
C SER A 92 -5.21 -18.67 9.67
N GLN A 93 -4.74 -19.86 10.07
CA GLN A 93 -3.31 -20.20 10.06
C GLN A 93 -2.69 -20.22 8.66
N ASN A 94 -3.39 -20.81 7.68
CA ASN A 94 -2.93 -20.79 6.29
C ASN A 94 -2.90 -19.35 5.73
N MET A 95 -3.86 -18.51 6.10
CA MET A 95 -3.88 -17.10 5.71
C MET A 95 -2.70 -16.33 6.32
N LEU A 96 -2.34 -16.59 7.58
CA LEU A 96 -1.17 -16.02 8.24
C LEU A 96 0.12 -16.28 7.44
N ILE A 97 0.44 -17.52 7.10
CA ILE A 97 1.68 -17.88 6.40
C ILE A 97 1.79 -17.19 5.03
N HIS A 98 0.69 -17.16 4.27
CA HIS A 98 0.68 -16.50 2.95
C HIS A 98 0.75 -14.97 3.04
N SER A 99 0.11 -14.38 4.06
CA SER A 99 0.10 -12.93 4.27
C SER A 99 1.47 -12.34 4.62
N TRP A 100 2.32 -13.10 5.32
CA TRP A 100 3.64 -12.64 5.75
C TRP A 100 4.55 -12.29 4.56
N LYS A 101 4.51 -13.08 3.48
CA LYS A 101 5.30 -12.79 2.27
C LYS A 101 4.81 -11.52 1.55
N THR A 102 3.49 -11.32 1.48
CA THR A 102 2.88 -10.11 0.91
C THR A 102 3.23 -8.86 1.73
N SER A 103 3.18 -9.01 3.06
CA SER A 103 3.51 -7.96 4.03
C SER A 103 4.94 -7.44 3.84
N ILE A 104 5.92 -8.34 3.68
CA ILE A 104 7.33 -7.97 3.47
C ILE A 104 7.49 -7.14 2.19
N ASN A 105 6.90 -7.57 1.07
CA ASN A 105 7.04 -6.86 -0.21
C ASN A 105 6.39 -5.47 -0.20
N LEU A 106 5.24 -5.32 0.47
CA LEU A 106 4.60 -4.01 0.63
C LEU A 106 5.41 -3.11 1.57
N CYS A 107 5.92 -3.67 2.68
CA CYS A 107 6.75 -2.95 3.64
C CYS A 107 8.01 -2.36 3.00
N THR A 108 8.74 -3.15 2.20
CA THR A 108 9.95 -2.66 1.52
C THR A 108 9.64 -1.57 0.51
N LEU A 109 8.50 -1.67 -0.20
CA LEU A 109 8.09 -0.67 -1.18
C LEU A 109 7.76 0.68 -0.54
N ILE A 110 6.94 0.68 0.52
CA ILE A 110 6.45 1.93 1.14
C ILE A 110 7.56 2.71 1.87
N GLN A 111 8.71 2.08 2.11
CA GLN A 111 9.91 2.74 2.64
C GLN A 111 10.64 3.57 1.57
N ILE A 112 10.36 3.35 0.29
CA ILE A 112 10.96 4.11 -0.82
C ILE A 112 10.21 5.45 -0.95
N PRO A 113 10.90 6.60 -0.97
CA PRO A 113 10.26 7.90 -1.17
C PRO A 113 9.37 7.94 -2.42
N GLY A 114 8.09 8.26 -2.23
CA GLY A 114 7.11 8.32 -3.32
C GLY A 114 5.67 8.42 -2.82
N VAL A 115 4.72 8.56 -3.76
CA VAL A 115 3.28 8.54 -3.46
C VAL A 115 2.77 7.12 -3.70
N TRP A 116 2.52 6.39 -2.62
CA TRP A 116 2.21 4.95 -2.61
C TRP A 116 0.81 4.65 -2.05
N ASP A 117 -0.16 5.56 -2.22
CA ASP A 117 -1.47 5.51 -1.56
C ASP A 117 -2.18 4.14 -1.58
N PRO A 118 -2.30 3.42 -2.72
CA PRO A 118 -2.95 2.12 -2.73
C PRO A 118 -2.20 1.08 -1.88
N PHE A 119 -0.88 1.10 -1.94
CA PHE A 119 0.00 0.15 -1.24
C PHE A 119 0.03 0.40 0.26
N VAL A 120 0.10 1.68 0.67
CA VAL A 120 0.01 2.07 2.08
C VAL A 120 -1.31 1.63 2.67
N LYS A 121 -2.45 1.90 2.00
CA LYS A 121 -3.76 1.45 2.49
C LYS A 121 -3.84 -0.06 2.64
N SER A 122 -3.37 -0.81 1.63
CA SER A 122 -3.33 -2.27 1.68
C SER A 122 -2.48 -2.79 2.84
N TYR A 123 -1.32 -2.20 3.07
CA TYR A 123 -0.42 -2.61 4.14
C TYR A 123 -0.99 -2.31 5.53
N ILE A 124 -1.54 -1.13 5.73
CA ILE A 124 -2.19 -0.73 6.99
C ILE A 124 -3.35 -1.68 7.32
N GLU A 125 -4.20 -2.02 6.35
CA GLU A 125 -5.30 -2.95 6.59
C GLU A 125 -4.82 -4.35 7.01
N MET A 126 -3.68 -4.80 6.47
CA MET A 126 -3.07 -6.06 6.90
C MET A 126 -2.52 -5.97 8.33
N LEU A 127 -1.81 -4.91 8.67
CA LEU A 127 -1.28 -4.69 10.03
C LEU A 127 -2.42 -4.63 11.06
N GLU A 128 -3.46 -3.84 10.78
CA GLU A 128 -4.64 -3.74 11.65
C GLU A 128 -5.34 -5.09 11.81
N PHE A 129 -5.42 -5.91 10.75
CA PHE A 129 -6.01 -7.25 10.82
C PHE A 129 -5.20 -8.20 11.71
N TYR A 130 -3.88 -8.09 11.71
CA TYR A 130 -2.99 -8.89 12.56
C TYR A 130 -2.81 -8.31 13.97
N GLY A 131 -3.46 -7.19 14.29
CA GLY A 131 -3.39 -6.55 15.59
C GLY A 131 -2.17 -5.66 15.80
N ASP A 132 -1.37 -5.43 14.75
CA ASP A 132 -0.18 -4.57 14.82
C ASP A 132 -0.56 -3.09 14.62
N GLN A 133 -1.18 -2.51 15.66
CA GLN A 133 -1.60 -1.11 15.66
C GLN A 133 -0.41 -0.14 15.71
N ASP A 134 0.66 -0.50 16.42
CA ASP A 134 1.83 0.34 16.54
C ASP A 134 2.60 0.42 15.22
N GLY A 135 2.76 -0.69 14.50
CA GLY A 135 3.33 -0.69 13.15
C GLY A 135 2.47 0.10 12.17
N ALA A 136 1.13 -0.02 12.25
CA ALA A 136 0.23 0.78 11.42
C ALA A 136 0.40 2.28 11.69
N ARG A 137 0.52 2.65 12.97
CA ARG A 137 0.75 4.03 13.40
C ARG A 137 2.09 4.55 12.88
N GLU A 138 3.16 3.76 13.01
CA GLU A 138 4.51 4.13 12.55
C GLU A 138 4.52 4.42 11.05
N VAL A 139 3.99 3.49 10.24
CA VAL A 139 3.90 3.64 8.79
C VAL A 139 3.15 4.91 8.39
N LEU A 140 1.99 5.17 9.01
CA LEU A 140 1.18 6.35 8.70
C LEU A 140 1.86 7.66 9.11
N ASN A 141 2.60 7.67 10.23
CA ASN A 141 3.38 8.84 10.64
C ASN A 141 4.52 9.10 9.67
N ASN A 142 5.31 8.08 9.32
CA ASN A 142 6.41 8.21 8.38
C ASN A 142 5.91 8.69 7.02
N TYR A 143 4.83 8.10 6.51
CA TYR A 143 4.25 8.48 5.23
C TYR A 143 3.68 9.91 5.20
N ALA A 144 3.26 10.45 6.36
CA ALA A 144 2.72 11.82 6.46
C ALA A 144 3.79 12.89 6.78
N TYR A 145 4.88 12.53 7.45
CA TYR A 145 5.81 13.50 8.05
C TYR A 145 7.29 13.31 7.69
N ASP A 146 7.70 12.19 7.10
CA ASP A 146 9.08 12.04 6.65
C ASP A 146 9.35 12.99 5.48
N GLU A 147 10.26 13.94 5.69
CA GLU A 147 10.65 14.98 4.72
C GLU A 147 11.26 14.40 3.44
N LYS A 148 11.70 13.14 3.45
CA LYS A 148 12.18 12.45 2.25
C LYS A 148 11.05 12.18 1.25
N PHE A 149 9.81 12.05 1.74
CA PHE A 149 8.65 11.76 0.91
C PHE A 149 8.08 13.04 0.28
N PRO A 150 7.55 12.97 -0.94
CA PRO A 150 6.87 14.09 -1.54
C PRO A 150 5.61 14.45 -0.73
N SER A 151 5.28 15.74 -0.66
CA SER A 151 4.06 16.21 0.02
C SER A 151 2.82 15.52 -0.58
N ASN A 152 2.05 14.83 0.27
CA ASN A 152 0.88 14.07 -0.11
C ASN A 152 -0.30 14.37 0.82
N PRO A 153 -1.36 15.06 0.34
CA PRO A 153 -2.57 15.30 1.13
C PRO A 153 -3.21 14.02 1.68
N ASN A 154 -3.18 12.93 0.91
CA ASN A 154 -3.81 11.66 1.30
C ASN A 154 -3.14 11.04 2.52
N ALA A 155 -1.83 11.22 2.69
CA ALA A 155 -1.11 10.71 3.86
C ALA A 155 -1.67 11.29 5.17
N HIS A 156 -1.93 12.60 5.21
CA HIS A 156 -2.56 13.24 6.36
C HIS A 156 -4.01 12.79 6.55
N VAL A 157 -4.76 12.54 5.47
CA VAL A 157 -6.12 11.98 5.55
C VAL A 157 -6.10 10.58 6.16
N TYR A 158 -5.15 9.72 5.77
CA TYR A 158 -5.04 8.36 6.31
C TYR A 158 -4.66 8.38 7.79
N LEU A 159 -3.65 9.17 8.16
CA LEU A 159 -3.23 9.34 9.55
C LEU A 159 -4.36 9.90 10.41
N TYR A 160 -5.07 10.93 9.93
CA TYR A 160 -6.22 11.51 10.66
C TYR A 160 -7.29 10.45 10.96
N ASN A 161 -7.70 9.70 9.94
CA ASN A 161 -8.75 8.69 10.09
C ASN A 161 -8.32 7.56 11.04
N PHE A 162 -7.04 7.19 11.02
CA PHE A 162 -6.48 6.20 11.93
C PHE A 162 -6.51 6.71 13.38
N LEU A 163 -5.94 7.88 13.64
CA LEU A 163 -5.93 8.50 14.98
C LEU A 163 -7.33 8.71 15.55
N LYS A 164 -8.30 9.07 14.69
CA LYS A 164 -9.70 9.21 15.09
C LYS A 164 -10.30 7.88 15.54
N ARG A 165 -10.00 6.76 14.86
CA ARG A 165 -10.44 5.41 15.30
C ARG A 165 -9.79 5.01 16.62
N GLU A 166 -8.53 5.35 16.83
CA GLU A 166 -7.80 5.13 18.08
C GLU A 166 -8.22 6.05 19.23
N LYS A 167 -9.14 7.00 19.00
CA LYS A 167 -9.57 8.01 19.97
C LYS A 167 -8.38 8.84 20.51
N ALA A 168 -7.45 9.18 19.61
CA ALA A 168 -6.31 10.02 19.95
C ALA A 168 -6.74 11.38 20.54
N PRO A 169 -5.87 12.01 21.35
CA PRO A 169 -6.13 13.34 21.88
C PRO A 169 -6.47 14.35 20.79
N ARG A 170 -7.37 15.26 21.14
CA ARG A 170 -7.92 16.24 20.21
C ARG A 170 -6.84 17.14 19.60
N GLU A 171 -5.82 17.48 20.37
CA GLU A 171 -4.68 18.30 19.96
C GLU A 171 -3.91 17.64 18.80
N LYS A 172 -3.75 16.31 18.85
CA LYS A 172 -3.12 15.52 17.77
C LYS A 172 -3.99 15.51 16.51
N LEU A 173 -5.32 15.44 16.66
CA LEU A 173 -6.24 15.50 15.52
C LEU A 173 -6.19 16.87 14.84
N ILE A 174 -6.16 17.95 15.63
CA ILE A 174 -6.04 19.33 15.16
C ILE A 174 -4.71 19.55 14.43
N SER A 175 -3.58 19.04 14.97
CA SER A 175 -2.26 19.23 14.34
C SER A 175 -2.19 18.62 12.94
N VAL A 176 -2.70 17.40 12.76
CA VAL A 176 -2.77 16.72 11.45
C VAL A 176 -3.64 17.52 10.47
N LEU A 177 -4.84 17.95 10.92
CA LEU A 177 -5.77 18.71 10.07
C LEU A 177 -5.24 20.10 9.72
N LYS A 178 -4.43 20.73 10.57
CA LYS A 178 -3.79 22.01 10.29
C LYS A 178 -2.82 21.91 9.12
N ILE A 179 -2.05 20.83 9.04
CA ILE A 179 -1.15 20.59 7.89
C ILE A 179 -1.98 20.30 6.64
N LEU A 180 -3.00 19.44 6.74
CA LEU A 180 -3.91 19.18 5.62
C LEU A 180 -4.60 20.45 5.11
N TYR A 181 -4.99 21.38 6.00
CA TYR A 181 -5.55 22.68 5.64
C TYR A 181 -4.57 23.52 4.82
N GLN A 182 -3.28 23.53 5.19
CA GLN A 182 -2.26 24.27 4.44
C GLN A 182 -2.07 23.71 3.02
N ILE A 183 -2.21 22.41 2.84
CA ILE A 183 -2.02 21.75 1.54
C ILE A 183 -3.30 21.79 0.69
N VAL A 184 -4.47 21.51 1.30
CA VAL A 184 -5.77 21.43 0.61
C VAL A 184 -6.89 22.06 1.48
N PRO A 185 -7.05 23.40 1.44
CA PRO A 185 -8.04 24.12 2.24
C PRO A 185 -9.50 23.76 1.92
N SER A 186 -9.76 23.16 0.76
CA SER A 186 -11.11 22.76 0.30
C SER A 186 -11.47 21.32 0.68
N HIS A 187 -10.59 20.57 1.35
CA HIS A 187 -10.83 19.16 1.65
C HIS A 187 -12.05 18.99 2.58
N LYS A 188 -12.83 17.92 2.38
CA LYS A 188 -14.06 17.66 3.17
C LYS A 188 -13.84 17.61 4.69
N LEU A 189 -12.63 17.26 5.13
CA LEU A 189 -12.27 17.24 6.56
C LEU A 189 -12.16 18.64 7.18
N MET A 190 -12.15 19.72 6.39
CA MET A 190 -12.10 21.08 6.91
C MET A 190 -13.37 21.46 7.68
N LEU A 191 -14.52 20.85 7.36
CA LEU A 191 -15.73 20.98 8.17
C LEU A 191 -15.54 20.36 9.57
N GLU A 192 -14.82 19.25 9.63
CA GLU A 192 -14.49 18.60 10.90
C GLU A 192 -13.44 19.39 11.68
N PHE A 193 -12.43 19.92 10.98
CA PHE A 193 -11.42 20.81 11.57
C PHE A 193 -12.05 22.01 12.25
N HIS A 194 -12.98 22.71 11.57
CA HIS A 194 -13.66 23.86 12.16
C HIS A 194 -14.47 23.49 13.42
N ARG A 195 -15.14 22.34 13.44
CA ARG A 195 -15.85 21.83 14.63
C ARG A 195 -14.88 21.53 15.78
N LEU A 196 -13.72 20.96 15.45
CA LEU A 196 -12.66 20.68 16.42
C LEU A 196 -11.93 21.92 16.90
N LEU A 197 -12.05 23.08 16.25
CA LEU A 197 -11.53 24.35 16.78
C LEU A 197 -12.58 25.04 17.66
N ARG A 198 -13.85 25.09 17.23
CA ARG A 198 -14.90 25.78 17.98
C ARG A 198 -15.15 25.22 19.39
N LYS A 199 -14.87 23.94 19.61
CA LYS A 199 -14.97 23.31 20.93
C LYS A 199 -13.84 23.70 21.89
N SER A 200 -12.76 24.37 21.45
CA SER A 200 -11.59 24.70 22.29
C SER A 200 -11.73 26.10 22.81
N ASP A 201 -12.49 26.94 22.11
CA ASP A 201 -12.86 28.28 22.56
C ASP A 201 -13.93 28.24 23.67
N LYS A 202 -14.36 27.05 24.10
CA LYS A 202 -15.43 26.82 25.10
C LYS A 202 -14.97 26.02 26.33
N GLU A 203 -13.71 25.62 26.38
CA GLU A 203 -13.04 24.98 27.52
C GLU A 203 -11.96 25.93 28.04
#